data_AF-A0A0U1P4S7-F1
#
_entry.id   AF-A0A0U1P4S7-F1
#
_cell.length_a   1.000
_cell.length_b   1.000
_cell.length_c   1.000
_cell.angle_alpha   90.00
_cell.angle_beta   90.00
_cell.angle_gamma   90.00
#
_symmetry.space_group_name_H-M   'P 1'
#
loop_
_entity.id
_entity.type
_entity.pdbx_description
1 polymer ?
#
loop_
_entity_poly.entity_id
_entity_poly.type
_entity_poly.pdbx_seq_one_letter_code
_entity_poly.pdbx_strand_id
1 'polypeptide(L)'
;MTENCDKAEIWSPKGLLVTENCDKAEIWSPKGLLVTENCDKAEIWSPKGLLVTENCDKAEIWSPKGLLVTENCDKAEIWSPKKVLGDRKL
;
A
#
# COMPACT_ATOMS: atom_id res chain seq x y z
N MET A 1 0.00 7.86 17.20
CA MET A 1 0.04 9.27 16.77
C MET A 1 -0.26 9.22 15.30
N THR A 2 -1.44 9.66 14.86
CA THR A 2 -1.73 9.74 13.42
C THR A 2 -1.25 11.11 12.99
N GLU A 3 -0.08 11.17 12.37
CA GLU A 3 0.34 12.40 11.70
C GLU A 3 -0.53 12.54 10.45
N ASN A 4 -1.24 13.66 10.35
CA ASN A 4 -1.87 14.08 9.11
C ASN A 4 -0.83 14.82 8.29
N CYS A 5 -0.56 14.38 7.06
CA CYS A 5 0.39 15.03 6.18
C CYS A 5 -0.19 15.22 4.78
N ASP A 6 0.22 16.27 4.08
CA ASP A 6 -0.15 16.46 2.66
C ASP A 6 0.54 15.42 1.75
N LYS A 7 1.75 14.99 2.13
CA LYS A 7 2.53 14.00 1.39
C LYS A 7 3.48 13.20 2.28
N ALA A 8 3.47 11.88 2.12
CA ALA A 8 4.46 10.98 2.69
C ALA A 8 5.27 10.27 1.59
N GLU A 9 6.59 10.26 1.74
CA GLU A 9 7.50 9.43 0.94
C GLU A 9 8.33 8.57 1.88
N ILE A 10 8.08 7.25 1.87
CA ILE A 10 8.68 6.34 2.85
C ILE A 10 9.48 5.27 2.12
N TRP A 11 10.79 5.26 2.41
CA TRP A 11 11.72 4.28 1.88
C TRP A 11 12.39 3.50 3.00
N SER A 12 12.33 2.16 2.93
CA SER A 12 13.05 1.30 3.86
C SER A 12 13.81 0.20 3.14
N PRO A 13 15.11 -0.01 3.43
CA PRO A 13 15.89 -1.10 2.87
C PRO A 13 15.54 -2.48 3.51
N LYS A 14 14.73 -2.48 4.57
CA LYS A 14 14.26 -3.67 5.29
C LYS A 14 12.74 -3.76 5.20
N GLY A 15 12.13 -4.71 5.92
CA GLY A 15 10.69 -4.69 6.10
C GLY A 15 10.25 -3.36 6.71
N LEU A 16 9.10 -2.87 6.29
CA LEU A 16 8.55 -1.59 6.76
C LEU A 16 7.09 -1.78 7.17
N LEU A 17 6.75 -1.14 8.29
CA LEU A 17 5.40 -0.97 8.80
C LEU A 17 5.07 0.51 8.66
N VAL A 18 4.03 0.84 7.91
CA VAL A 18 3.53 2.21 7.76
C VAL A 18 2.14 2.30 8.35
N THR A 19 1.91 3.37 9.11
CA THR A 19 0.57 3.74 9.57
C THR A 19 0.46 5.26 9.57
N GLU A 20 -0.11 5.82 8.50
CA GLU A 20 -0.26 7.25 8.32
C GLU A 20 -1.64 7.59 7.74
N ASN A 21 -2.02 8.86 7.84
CA ASN A 21 -3.18 9.41 7.17
C ASN A 21 -2.69 10.61 6.37
N CYS A 22 -2.60 10.47 5.05
CA CYS A 22 -1.95 11.46 4.20
C CYS A 22 -2.77 11.67 2.95
N ASP A 23 -2.81 12.88 2.38
CA ASP A 23 -3.50 13.06 1.09
C ASP A 23 -2.83 12.21 0.00
N LYS A 24 -1.49 12.08 0.07
CA LYS A 24 -0.69 11.26 -0.84
C LYS A 24 0.39 10.46 -0.10
N ALA A 25 0.53 9.19 -0.44
CA ALA A 25 1.58 8.33 0.09
C ALA A 25 2.31 7.59 -1.04
N GLU A 26 3.65 7.59 -0.98
CA GLU A 26 4.53 6.78 -1.82
C GLU A 26 5.41 5.90 -0.92
N ILE A 27 5.22 4.58 -0.98
CA ILE A 27 5.87 3.63 -0.06
C ILE A 27 6.64 2.55 -0.80
N TRP A 28 7.90 2.37 -0.41
CA TRP A 28 8.79 1.40 -1.04
C TRP A 28 9.60 0.58 -0.03
N SER A 29 9.62 -0.75 -0.24
CA SER A 29 10.57 -1.64 0.45
C SER A 29 10.99 -2.83 -0.42
N PRO A 30 12.28 -3.22 -0.42
CA PRO A 30 12.78 -4.36 -1.18
C PRO A 30 12.58 -5.71 -0.46
N LYS A 31 12.12 -5.72 0.80
CA LYS A 31 11.99 -6.96 1.59
C LYS A 31 10.56 -7.30 1.98
N GLY A 32 9.71 -6.30 2.20
CA GLY A 32 8.28 -6.49 2.42
C GLY A 32 7.65 -5.26 3.07
N LEU A 33 6.36 -5.08 2.82
CA LEU A 33 5.58 -3.99 3.41
C LEU A 33 4.37 -4.52 4.17
N LEU A 34 4.11 -3.90 5.33
CA LEU A 34 2.81 -3.86 5.99
C LEU A 34 2.35 -2.41 5.97
N VAL A 35 1.31 -2.08 5.19
CA VAL A 35 0.79 -0.71 5.09
C VAL A 35 -0.62 -0.68 5.64
N THR A 36 -0.89 0.31 6.50
CA THR A 36 -2.22 0.64 6.97
C THR A 36 -2.45 2.13 6.84
N GLU A 37 -3.11 2.57 5.77
CA GLU A 37 -3.25 3.99 5.48
C GLU A 37 -4.68 4.40 5.11
N ASN A 38 -4.94 5.68 5.28
CA ASN A 38 -6.10 6.35 4.73
C ASN A 38 -5.60 7.57 3.94
N CYS A 39 -5.95 7.66 2.67
CA CYS A 39 -5.33 8.61 1.75
C CYS A 39 -6.17 8.87 0.52
N ASP A 40 -6.05 10.04 -0.11
CA ASP A 40 -6.72 10.23 -1.41
C ASP A 40 -5.99 9.40 -2.49
N LYS A 41 -4.66 9.28 -2.38
CA LYS A 41 -3.84 8.51 -3.31
C LYS A 41 -2.70 7.76 -2.63
N ALA A 42 -2.55 6.48 -2.96
CA ALA A 42 -1.43 5.66 -2.56
C ALA A 42 -0.70 5.02 -3.74
N GLU A 43 0.63 5.01 -3.67
CA GLU A 43 1.51 4.22 -4.54
C GLU A 43 2.40 3.33 -3.67
N ILE A 44 2.24 2.00 -3.81
CA ILE A 44 2.89 1.03 -2.93
C ILE A 44 3.65 -0.02 -3.73
N TRP A 45 4.93 -0.21 -3.39
CA TRP A 45 5.80 -1.16 -4.09
C TRP A 45 6.60 -2.08 -3.15
N SER A 46 6.52 -3.39 -3.38
CA SER A 46 7.47 -4.33 -2.79
C SER A 46 7.76 -5.58 -3.63
N PRO A 47 9.03 -5.99 -3.81
CA PRO A 47 9.41 -7.09 -4.67
C PRO A 47 9.29 -8.48 -3.99
N LYS A 48 9.02 -8.55 -2.69
CA LYS A 48 9.05 -9.82 -1.94
C LYS A 48 7.72 -10.22 -1.30
N GLY A 49 7.00 -9.26 -0.75
CA GLY A 49 5.72 -9.52 -0.10
C GLY A 49 5.08 -8.22 0.33
N LEU A 50 3.78 -8.13 0.15
CA LEU A 50 3.02 -6.94 0.46
C LEU A 50 1.73 -7.32 1.18
N LEU A 51 1.47 -6.67 2.30
CA LEU A 51 0.19 -6.69 2.99
C LEU A 51 -0.30 -5.26 3.13
N VAL A 52 -1.42 -4.95 2.48
CA VAL A 52 -1.98 -3.61 2.43
C VAL A 52 -3.38 -3.64 3.03
N THR A 53 -3.64 -2.71 3.93
CA THR A 53 -4.97 -2.37 4.40
C THR A 53 -5.18 -0.88 4.18
N GLU A 54 -5.93 -0.52 3.14
CA GLU A 54 -6.08 0.88 2.75
C GLU A 54 -7.53 1.28 2.55
N ASN A 55 -7.79 2.54 2.86
CA ASN A 55 -9.02 3.23 2.49
C ASN A 55 -8.64 4.48 1.68
N CYS A 56 -9.02 4.51 0.41
CA CYS A 56 -8.48 5.53 -0.50
C CYS A 56 -9.34 5.84 -1.71
N ASP A 57 -9.21 7.03 -2.30
CA ASP A 57 -9.88 7.27 -3.59
C ASP A 57 -9.17 6.51 -4.71
N LYS A 58 -7.83 6.43 -4.64
CA LYS A 58 -6.99 5.75 -5.65
C LYS A 58 -5.80 5.02 -5.04
N ALA A 59 -5.59 3.77 -5.43
CA ALA A 59 -4.38 3.02 -5.11
C ALA A 59 -3.72 2.42 -6.36
N GLU A 60 -2.39 2.48 -6.40
CA GLU A 60 -1.54 1.70 -7.29
C GLU A 60 -0.63 0.80 -6.47
N ILE A 61 -0.79 -0.52 -6.63
CA ILE A 61 -0.12 -1.51 -5.79
C ILE A 61 0.63 -2.52 -6.64
N TRP A 62 1.92 -2.70 -6.35
CA TRP A 62 2.79 -3.61 -7.10
C TRP A 62 3.54 -4.60 -6.21
N SER A 63 3.37 -5.90 -6.47
CA SER A 63 4.23 -6.93 -5.90
C SER A 63 4.40 -8.19 -6.76
N PRO A 64 5.63 -8.65 -7.05
CA PRO A 64 5.90 -9.79 -7.91
C PRO A 64 5.85 -11.15 -7.21
N LYS A 65 5.84 -11.21 -5.87
CA LYS A 65 6.06 -12.46 -5.11
C LYS A 65 4.95 -12.88 -4.15
N GLY A 66 4.17 -11.95 -3.63
CA GLY A 66 3.06 -12.26 -2.74
C GLY A 66 2.33 -10.99 -2.36
N LEU A 67 1.02 -11.00 -2.53
CA LEU A 67 0.19 -9.82 -2.33
C LEU A 67 -1.09 -10.21 -1.59
N LEU A 68 -1.27 -9.65 -0.40
CA LEU A 68 -2.51 -9.67 0.36
C LEU A 68 -3.04 -8.24 0.45
N VAL A 69 -4.21 -7.98 -0.12
CA VAL A 69 -4.82 -6.64 -0.13
C VAL A 69 -6.21 -6.71 0.46
N THR A 70 -6.44 -5.91 1.49
CA THR A 70 -7.78 -5.60 1.99
C THR A 70 -7.97 -4.12 1.76
N GLU A 71 -8.66 -3.75 0.69
CA GLU A 71 -8.83 -2.35 0.31
C GLU A 71 -10.30 -1.97 0.26
N ASN A 72 -10.56 -0.73 0.65
CA ASN A 72 -11.79 -0.02 0.37
C ASN A 72 -11.40 1.22 -0.44
N CYS A 73 -11.14 1.02 -1.73
CA CYS A 73 -10.77 2.12 -2.61
C CYS A 73 -11.69 2.23 -3.81
N ASP A 74 -12.07 3.47 -4.15
CA ASP A 74 -12.94 3.75 -5.29
C ASP A 74 -12.31 3.27 -6.60
N LYS A 75 -10.98 3.38 -6.72
CA LYS A 75 -10.20 2.90 -7.86
C LYS A 75 -8.90 2.27 -7.39
N ALA A 76 -8.67 1.02 -7.79
CA ALA A 76 -7.44 0.31 -7.47
C ALA A 76 -6.84 -0.35 -8.71
N GLU A 77 -5.56 -0.09 -8.97
CA GLU A 77 -4.75 -0.81 -9.93
C GLU A 77 -3.74 -1.69 -9.19
N ILE A 78 -3.95 -3.00 -9.29
CA ILE A 78 -3.13 -3.99 -8.60
C ILE A 78 -2.40 -4.85 -9.62
N TRP A 79 -1.07 -4.88 -9.53
CA TRP A 79 -0.25 -5.76 -10.33
C TRP A 79 0.51 -6.79 -9.49
N SER A 80 0.22 -8.06 -9.79
CA SER A 80 1.04 -9.18 -9.35
C SER A 80 1.04 -10.29 -10.42
N PRO A 81 2.21 -10.82 -10.81
CA PRO A 81 2.34 -12.01 -11.63
C PRO A 81 2.03 -13.30 -10.83
N LYS A 82 1.82 -13.18 -9.52
CA LYS A 82 1.40 -14.28 -8.64
C LYS A 82 0.00 -13.99 -8.08
N LYS A 83 -0.58 -15.00 -7.42
CA LYS A 83 -1.92 -14.92 -6.87
C LYS A 83 -2.04 -13.75 -5.89
N VAL A 84 -2.98 -12.85 -6.17
CA VAL A 84 -3.48 -11.84 -5.24
C VAL A 84 -4.55 -12.48 -4.37
N LEU A 85 -4.46 -12.27 -3.06
CA LEU A 85 -5.45 -12.73 -2.08
C LEU A 85 -6.04 -11.50 -1.38
N GLY A 86 -7.30 -11.59 -0.97
CA GLY A 86 -7.95 -10.59 -0.13
C GLY A 86 -9.29 -10.07 -0.68
N ASP A 87 -9.93 -9.22 0.10
CA ASP A 87 -11.26 -8.68 -0.16
C ASP A 87 -11.14 -7.26 -0.72
N ARG A 88 -11.87 -7.00 -1.81
CA ARG A 88 -11.97 -5.67 -2.42
C ARG A 88 -13.41 -5.21 -2.33
N LYS A 89 -13.64 -4.10 -1.64
CA LYS A 89 -14.90 -3.35 -1.77
C LYS A 89 -14.66 -2.27 -2.82
N LEU A 90 -15.27 -2.47 -3.99
CA LEU A 90 -15.41 -1.48 -5.06
C LEU A 90 -16.79 -0.83 -4.94
#